data_AF-A0A935A7F2-F1
#
_entry.id   AF-A0A935A7F2-F1
#
_cell.length_a   1.000
_cell.length_b   1.000
_cell.length_c   1.000
_cell.angle_alpha   90.00
_cell.angle_beta   90.00
_cell.angle_gamma   90.00
#
_symmetry.space_group_name_H-M   'P 1'
#
loop_
_entity.id
_entity.type
_entity.pdbx_description
1 polymer ?
#
loop_
_entity_poly.entity_id
_entity_poly.type
_entity_poly.pdbx_seq_one_letter_code
_entity_poly.pdbx_strand_id
1 'polypeptide(L)'
;MQSPEKPTRLGTISFALAVLVIVIWCVYFIVFAATTEGGFNFGADAETAGYMVVLGGSLVMGVLTVLITLAGVITGILALRNKDPKRALAISGILLNFLCLAPYCLLLIFIAVSGMSFGP
;
A
#
# COMPACT_ATOMS: atom_id res chain seq x y z
N MET A 1 6.39 -18.34 37.79
CA MET A 1 7.47 -17.60 37.11
C MET A 1 6.89 -17.03 35.82
N GLN A 2 6.51 -15.75 35.81
CA GLN A 2 6.12 -15.08 34.57
C GLN A 2 7.39 -14.87 33.75
N SER A 3 7.50 -15.59 32.63
CA SER A 3 8.55 -15.37 31.63
C SER A 3 8.52 -13.89 31.22
N PRO A 4 9.66 -13.21 31.03
CA PRO A 4 9.67 -11.82 30.59
C PRO A 4 9.09 -11.78 29.17
N GLU A 5 7.80 -11.50 29.07
CA GLU A 5 7.07 -11.37 27.82
C GLU A 5 7.74 -10.25 27.04
N LYS A 6 8.45 -10.64 25.98
CA LYS A 6 9.18 -9.71 25.12
C LYS A 6 8.16 -8.66 24.66
N PRO A 7 8.39 -7.35 24.87
CA PRO A 7 7.39 -6.35 24.56
C PRO A 7 7.03 -6.47 23.08
N THR A 8 5.77 -6.82 22.81
CA THR A 8 5.26 -6.95 21.45
C THR A 8 5.49 -5.62 20.72
N ARG A 9 6.03 -5.71 19.51
CA ARG A 9 6.33 -4.54 18.67
C ARG A 9 5.32 -4.40 17.54
N LEU A 10 4.10 -4.88 17.75
CA LEU A 10 3.07 -4.95 16.71
C LEU A 10 2.66 -3.55 16.25
N GLY A 11 2.53 -2.59 17.18
CA GLY A 11 2.24 -1.20 16.83
C GLY A 11 3.33 -0.55 15.97
N THR A 12 4.61 -0.90 16.20
CA THR A 12 5.73 -0.43 15.37
C THR A 12 5.71 -1.08 13.99
N ILE A 13 5.34 -2.37 13.90
CA ILE A 13 5.23 -3.08 12.63
C ILE A 13 4.12 -2.46 11.76
N SER A 14 2.93 -2.20 12.34
CA SER A 14 1.82 -1.55 11.62
C SER A 14 2.24 -0.21 11.00
N PHE A 15 2.93 0.62 11.77
CA PHE A 15 3.47 1.90 11.29
C PHE A 15 4.53 1.72 10.20
N ALA A 16 5.48 0.79 10.40
CA ALA A 16 6.53 0.52 9.43
C ALA A 16 5.96 0.02 8.08
N LEU A 17 4.89 -0.79 8.10
CA LEU A 17 4.20 -1.24 6.90
C LEU A 17 3.56 -0.07 6.15
N ALA A 18 2.96 0.89 6.85
CA ALA A 18 2.42 2.08 6.19
C ALA A 18 3.52 2.92 5.51
N VAL A 19 4.65 3.13 6.20
CA VAL A 19 5.81 3.82 5.63
C VAL A 19 6.36 3.08 4.41
N LEU A 20 6.43 1.75 4.47
CA LEU A 20 6.85 0.92 3.35
C LEU A 20 5.96 1.13 2.12
N VAL A 21 4.63 1.17 2.29
CA VAL A 21 3.70 1.45 1.18
C VAL A 21 4.00 2.80 0.54
N ILE A 22 4.19 3.84 1.35
CA ILE A 22 4.51 5.19 0.84
C ILE A 22 5.82 5.17 0.04
N VAL A 23 6.86 4.50 0.55
CA VAL A 23 8.14 4.39 -0.15
C VAL A 23 7.97 3.65 -1.48
N ILE A 24 7.22 2.55 -1.50
CA ILE A 24 6.95 1.79 -2.73
C ILE A 24 6.21 2.68 -3.75
N TRP A 25 5.23 3.49 -3.31
CA TRP A 25 4.55 4.45 -4.19
C TRP A 25 5.51 5.48 -4.77
N CYS A 26 6.38 6.07 -3.95
CA CYS A 26 7.38 7.03 -4.42
C CYS A 26 8.29 6.41 -5.49
N VAL A 27 8.79 5.20 -5.25
CA VAL A 27 9.61 4.48 -6.22
C VAL A 27 8.83 4.21 -7.52
N TYR A 28 7.58 3.77 -7.41
CA TYR A 28 6.73 3.53 -8.57
C TYR A 28 6.51 4.80 -9.39
N PHE A 29 6.18 5.94 -8.77
CA PHE A 29 5.99 7.20 -9.49
C PHE A 29 7.27 7.70 -10.15
N ILE A 30 8.44 7.51 -9.53
CA ILE A 30 9.73 7.86 -10.13
C ILE A 30 10.00 6.99 -11.37
N VAL A 31 9.80 5.68 -11.26
CA VAL A 31 9.99 4.75 -12.39
C VAL A 31 8.97 5.05 -13.50
N PHE A 32 7.72 5.32 -13.13
CA PHE A 32 6.67 5.71 -14.06
C PHE A 32 7.07 6.96 -14.84
N ALA A 33 7.44 8.05 -14.17
CA ALA A 33 7.86 9.28 -14.83
C ALA A 33 9.07 9.06 -15.74
N ALA A 34 10.10 8.34 -15.25
CA ALA A 34 11.32 8.09 -16.01
C ALA A 34 11.08 7.25 -17.27
N THR A 35 10.13 6.32 -17.24
CA THR A 35 9.79 5.46 -18.39
C THR A 35 8.86 6.17 -19.38
N THR A 36 7.96 7.05 -18.92
CA THR A 36 7.04 7.79 -19.82
C THR A 36 7.68 9.00 -20.48
N GLU A 37 8.67 9.64 -19.84
CA GLU A 37 9.37 10.82 -20.40
C GLU A 37 10.56 10.43 -21.30
N GLY A 38 10.75 9.13 -21.59
CA GLY A 38 11.79 8.62 -22.49
C GLY A 38 13.19 8.53 -21.87
N GLY A 39 13.32 8.75 -20.56
CA GLY A 39 14.61 8.77 -19.84
C GLY A 39 15.17 7.38 -19.47
N PHE A 40 14.33 6.34 -19.41
CA PHE A 40 14.74 4.98 -19.02
C PHE A 40 14.03 3.91 -19.88
N ASN A 41 14.79 3.28 -20.78
CA ASN A 41 14.33 2.12 -21.56
C ASN A 41 15.12 0.88 -21.09
N PHE A 42 14.46 -0.06 -20.41
CA PHE A 42 15.07 -1.28 -19.86
C PHE A 42 15.42 -2.32 -20.95
N GLY A 43 15.98 -1.89 -22.08
CA GLY A 43 16.26 -2.75 -23.24
C GLY A 43 15.03 -3.19 -24.02
N ALA A 44 13.84 -2.70 -23.67
CA ALA A 44 12.61 -2.84 -24.44
C ALA A 44 12.31 -1.55 -25.22
N ASP A 45 11.57 -1.65 -26.32
CA ASP A 45 11.05 -0.49 -27.04
C ASP A 45 10.24 0.40 -26.09
N ALA A 46 10.39 1.72 -26.22
CA ALA A 46 9.85 2.71 -25.28
C ALA A 46 8.34 2.57 -25.07
N GLU A 47 7.60 2.24 -26.12
CA GLU A 47 6.15 1.98 -26.04
C GLU A 47 5.83 0.74 -25.18
N THR A 48 6.57 -0.36 -25.37
CA THR A 48 6.35 -1.61 -24.62
C THR A 48 6.73 -1.43 -23.15
N ALA A 49 7.82 -0.71 -22.87
CA ALA A 49 8.20 -0.35 -21.51
C ALA A 49 7.12 0.51 -20.83
N GLY A 50 6.58 1.50 -21.54
CA GLY A 50 5.46 2.32 -21.08
C GLY A 50 4.22 1.49 -20.73
N TYR A 51 3.77 0.61 -21.63
CA TYR A 51 2.61 -0.26 -21.35
C TYR A 51 2.85 -1.21 -20.17
N MET A 52 4.04 -1.78 -20.05
CA MET A 52 4.37 -2.68 -18.95
C MET A 52 4.28 -1.98 -17.59
N VAL A 53 4.78 -0.74 -17.50
CA VAL A 53 4.73 0.04 -16.26
C VAL A 53 3.32 0.56 -15.98
N VAL A 54 2.62 1.08 -16.99
CA VAL A 54 1.26 1.64 -16.83
C VAL A 54 0.25 0.56 -16.46
N LEU A 55 0.20 -0.55 -17.18
CA LEU A 55 -0.82 -1.59 -16.99
C LEU A 55 -0.36 -2.66 -15.99
N GLY A 56 0.83 -3.22 -16.20
CA GLY A 56 1.38 -4.26 -15.32
C GLY A 56 1.80 -3.69 -13.97
N GLY A 57 2.53 -2.58 -13.99
CA GLY A 57 3.00 -1.91 -12.78
C GLY A 57 1.85 -1.43 -11.90
N SER A 58 0.82 -0.77 -12.46
CA SER A 58 -0.33 -0.30 -11.67
C SER A 58 -1.13 -1.45 -11.03
N LEU A 59 -1.31 -2.56 -11.74
CA LEU A 59 -1.99 -3.75 -11.21
C LEU A 59 -1.21 -4.36 -10.04
N VAL A 60 0.08 -4.62 -10.23
CA VAL A 60 0.96 -5.19 -9.19
C VAL A 60 1.01 -4.26 -7.97
N MET A 61 1.14 -2.96 -8.20
CA MET A 61 1.12 -1.95 -7.14
C MET A 61 -0.19 -1.91 -6.38
N GLY A 62 -1.32 -2.03 -7.07
CA GLY A 62 -2.64 -2.09 -6.42
C GLY A 62 -2.77 -3.31 -5.52
N VAL A 63 -2.40 -4.49 -6.01
CA VAL A 63 -2.43 -5.73 -5.22
C VAL A 63 -1.51 -5.64 -4.00
N LEU A 64 -0.26 -5.20 -4.18
CA LEU A 64 0.69 -5.04 -3.08
C LEU A 64 0.21 -4.03 -2.05
N THR A 65 -0.32 -2.89 -2.50
CA THR A 65 -0.85 -1.87 -1.59
C THR A 65 -1.97 -2.44 -0.73
N VAL A 66 -2.94 -3.14 -1.33
CA VAL A 66 -4.06 -3.72 -0.59
C VAL A 66 -3.55 -4.75 0.43
N LEU A 67 -2.67 -5.67 0.02
CA LEU A 67 -2.16 -6.70 0.91
C LEU A 67 -1.36 -6.12 2.08
N ILE A 68 -0.46 -5.17 1.81
CA ILE A 68 0.40 -4.57 2.84
C ILE A 68 -0.42 -3.69 3.78
N THR A 69 -1.35 -2.88 3.27
CA THR A 69 -2.18 -2.02 4.12
C THR A 69 -3.14 -2.83 4.98
N LEU A 70 -3.74 -3.92 4.45
CA LEU A 70 -4.54 -4.85 5.26
C LEU A 70 -3.72 -5.51 6.35
N ALA A 71 -2.51 -5.99 6.04
CA ALA A 71 -1.59 -6.53 7.04
C ALA A 71 -1.22 -5.48 8.10
N GLY A 72 -1.00 -4.23 7.69
CA GLY A 72 -0.74 -3.09 8.57
C GLY A 72 -1.91 -2.77 9.49
N VAL A 73 -3.15 -2.80 8.99
CA VAL A 73 -4.37 -2.59 9.79
C VAL A 73 -4.56 -3.73 10.78
N ILE A 74 -4.46 -4.99 10.35
CA ILE A 74 -4.62 -6.17 11.22
C ILE A 74 -3.58 -6.15 12.35
N THR A 75 -2.31 -5.92 12.02
CA THR A 75 -1.24 -5.82 13.03
C THR A 75 -1.44 -4.65 14.00
N GLY A 76 -1.95 -3.52 13.51
CA GLY A 76 -2.32 -2.38 14.35
C GLY A 76 -3.45 -2.69 15.32
N ILE A 77 -4.51 -3.36 14.85
CA ILE A 77 -5.65 -3.78 15.69
C ILE A 77 -5.18 -4.79 16.75
N LEU A 78 -4.34 -5.75 16.39
CA LEU A 78 -3.75 -6.71 17.34
C LEU A 78 -2.91 -6.01 18.40
N ALA A 79 -2.12 -4.99 18.03
CA ALA A 79 -1.36 -4.18 19.00
C ALA A 79 -2.28 -3.49 20.03
N LEU A 80 -3.40 -2.94 19.57
CA LEU A 80 -4.39 -2.31 20.46
C LEU A 80 -5.06 -3.33 21.39
N ARG A 81 -5.42 -4.51 20.86
CA ARG A 81 -6.03 -5.60 21.65
C ARG A 81 -5.07 -6.15 22.71
N ASN A 82 -3.79 -6.28 22.37
CA ASN A 82 -2.75 -6.79 23.27
C ASN A 82 -2.25 -5.75 24.28
N LYS A 83 -2.86 -4.57 24.33
CA LYS A 83 -2.49 -3.48 25.25
C LYS A 83 -1.02 -3.06 25.11
N ASP A 84 -0.46 -3.10 23.90
CA ASP A 84 0.94 -2.74 23.66
C ASP A 84 1.27 -1.35 24.27
N PRO A 85 2.47 -1.16 24.86
CA PRO A 85 2.87 0.13 25.44
C PRO A 85 2.94 1.25 24.40
N LYS A 86 3.04 0.90 23.11
CA LYS A 86 3.13 1.83 21.97
C LYS A 86 1.79 2.03 21.25
N ARG A 87 0.70 2.22 22.00
CA ARG A 87 -0.65 2.38 21.41
C ARG A 87 -0.75 3.55 20.43
N ALA A 88 -0.10 4.67 20.72
CA ALA A 88 -0.12 5.84 19.83
C ALA A 88 0.44 5.49 18.44
N LEU A 89 1.53 4.72 18.39
CA LEU A 89 2.12 4.22 17.14
C LEU A 89 1.17 3.26 16.41
N ALA A 90 0.49 2.36 17.13
CA ALA A 90 -0.51 1.48 16.53
C ALA A 90 -1.68 2.26 15.90
N ILE A 91 -2.21 3.28 16.58
CA ILE A 91 -3.27 4.14 16.04
C ILE A 91 -2.78 4.88 14.80
N SER A 92 -1.59 5.49 14.86
CA SER A 92 -1.01 6.18 13.71
C SER A 92 -0.77 5.25 12.52
N GLY A 93 -0.32 4.01 12.77
CA GLY A 93 -0.13 2.99 11.75
C GLY A 93 -1.45 2.59 11.10
N ILE A 94 -2.52 2.37 11.87
CA ILE A 94 -3.85 2.09 11.32
C ILE A 94 -4.33 3.25 10.44
N LEU A 95 -4.24 4.49 10.93
CA LEU A 95 -4.67 5.68 10.19
C LEU A 95 -3.90 5.84 8.88
N LEU A 96 -2.58 5.69 8.89
CA LEU A 96 -1.75 5.78 7.70
C LEU A 96 -2.04 4.67 6.70
N ASN A 97 -2.21 3.41 7.15
CA ASN A 97 -2.58 2.31 6.27
C ASN A 97 -3.96 2.55 5.62
N PHE A 98 -4.94 3.06 6.38
CA PHE A 98 -6.24 3.46 5.82
C PHE A 98 -6.13 4.59 4.80
N LEU A 99 -5.30 5.59 5.09
CA LEU A 99 -5.07 6.70 4.16
C LEU A 99 -4.41 6.21 2.87
N CYS A 100 -3.48 5.25 2.94
CA CYS A 100 -2.88 4.63 1.76
C CYS A 100 -3.88 3.74 1.00
N LEU A 101 -4.83 3.10 1.70
CA LEU A 101 -5.85 2.26 1.07
C LEU A 101 -6.94 3.10 0.39
N ALA A 102 -7.24 4.29 0.91
CA ALA A 102 -8.37 5.11 0.47
C ALA A 102 -8.38 5.45 -1.05
N PRO A 103 -7.26 5.86 -1.68
CA PRO A 103 -7.25 6.12 -3.13
C PRO A 103 -7.64 4.88 -3.95
N TYR A 104 -7.19 3.70 -3.54
CA TYR A 104 -7.54 2.44 -4.21
C TYR A 104 -9.01 2.06 -3.99
N CYS A 105 -9.54 2.25 -2.77
CA CYS A 105 -10.97 2.06 -2.52
C CYS A 105 -11.84 3.00 -3.37
N LEU A 106 -11.46 4.29 -3.46
CA LEU A 106 -12.17 5.25 -4.29
C LEU A 106 -12.13 4.88 -5.77
N LEU A 107 -10.97 4.42 -6.27
CA LEU A 107 -10.82 3.94 -7.64
C LEU A 107 -11.71 2.72 -7.92
N LEU A 108 -11.75 1.74 -6.99
CA LEU A 108 -12.63 0.57 -7.12
C LEU A 108 -14.11 0.95 -7.12
N ILE A 109 -14.52 1.88 -6.25
CA ILE A 109 -15.89 2.40 -6.22
C ILE A 109 -16.21 3.10 -7.54
N PHE A 110 -15.30 3.93 -8.05
CA PHE A 110 -15.48 4.60 -9.34
C PHE A 110 -15.66 3.61 -10.48
N ILE A 111 -14.80 2.58 -10.57
CA ILE A 111 -14.92 1.52 -11.58
C ILE A 111 -16.24 0.78 -11.44
N ALA A 112 -16.66 0.42 -10.22
CA ALA A 112 -17.92 -0.27 -9.99
C ALA A 112 -19.12 0.59 -10.44
N VAL A 113 -19.14 1.88 -10.10
CA VAL A 113 -20.21 2.81 -10.48
C VAL A 113 -20.24 3.06 -11.99
N SER A 114 -19.08 3.27 -12.62
CA SER A 114 -18.99 3.44 -14.07
C SER A 114 -19.38 2.16 -14.83
N GLY A 115 -19.02 0.99 -14.31
CA GLY A 115 -19.39 -0.30 -14.88
C GLY A 115 -20.89 -0.59 -14.81
N MET A 116 -21.59 -0.10 -13.76
CA MET A 116 -23.04 -0.21 -13.64
C MET A 116 -23.80 0.66 -14.66
N SER A 117 -23.18 1.73 -15.19
CA SER A 117 -23.82 2.62 -16.16
C SER A 117 -23.90 2.05 -17.60
N PHE A 118 -23.34 0.85 -17.84
CA PHE A 118 -23.37 0.13 -19.11
C PHE A 118 -24.20 -1.17 -19.07
N GLY A 119 -25.05 -1.36 -18.05
CA GLY A 119 -26.09 -2.38 -18.09
C GLY A 119 -27.28 -1.91 -18.94
N PRO A 120 -27.91 -2.78 -19.76
CA PRO A 120 -29.04 -2.43 -20.63
C PRO A 120 -30.25 -1.88 -19.87
#